data_AF-A0A9P0LUZ6-F1
#
_entry.id   AF-A0A9P0LUZ6-F1
#
_cell.length_a   1.000
_cell.length_b   1.000
_cell.length_c   1.000
_cell.angle_alpha   90.00
_cell.angle_beta   90.00
_cell.angle_gamma   90.00
#
_symmetry.space_group_name_H-M   'P 1'
#
loop_
_entity.id
_entity.type
_entity.pdbx_description
1 polymer ?
#
loop_
_entity_poly.entity_id
_entity_poly.type
_entity_poly.pdbx_seq_one_letter_code
_entity_poly.pdbx_strand_id
1 'polypeptide(L)'
;MSFENNKSFWEEFIQLYQENPCLWDIKCKDYRNKQKKNAAYENLINKSKEMFPDANKKFVIKKISSLRSSFRRQIRRINSSKRSGVGTEDVPEPTLWYFDLLSFLMDQEESRAAVSSIEGNNLTNHRPHCQKPQGGQQTFFNAYCFSE
;
A
#
# COMPACT_ATOMS: atom_id res chain seq x y z
N MET A 1 0.23 9.77 12.24
CA MET A 1 -1.10 10.41 12.18
C MET A 1 -2.05 9.50 12.91
N SER A 2 -2.68 10.02 13.96
CA SER A 2 -3.59 9.28 14.83
C SER A 2 -5.00 9.33 14.22
N PHE A 3 -5.60 8.16 13.96
CA PHE A 3 -7.00 8.02 13.55
C PHE A 3 -7.92 7.93 14.77
N GLU A 4 -7.35 8.01 15.97
CA GLU A 4 -8.05 7.90 17.24
C GLU A 4 -8.84 9.19 17.56
N ASN A 5 -8.39 10.33 17.03
CA ASN A 5 -9.10 11.60 17.13
C ASN A 5 -10.19 11.67 16.04
N ASN A 6 -11.44 11.87 16.46
CA ASN A 6 -12.64 11.94 15.60
C ASN A 6 -13.00 10.60 14.94
N LYS A 7 -13.26 9.57 15.76
CA LYS A 7 -13.64 8.21 15.30
C LYS A 7 -14.81 8.23 14.32
N SER A 8 -15.91 8.94 14.63
CA SER A 8 -17.10 9.03 13.75
C SER A 8 -16.74 9.48 12.34
N PHE A 9 -15.91 10.52 12.22
CA PHE A 9 -15.47 11.02 10.93
C PHE A 9 -14.70 9.96 10.12
N TRP A 10 -13.76 9.26 10.78
CA TRP A 10 -12.94 8.25 10.12
C TRP A 10 -13.72 6.97 9.82
N GLU A 11 -14.72 6.64 10.62
CA GLU A 11 -15.65 5.56 10.37
C GLU A 11 -16.43 5.82 9.08
N GLU A 12 -17.06 7.00 8.96
CA GLU A 12 -17.76 7.40 7.73
C GLU A 12 -16.82 7.47 6.52
N PHE A 13 -15.58 7.96 6.71
CA PHE A 13 -14.57 7.96 5.65
C PHE A 13 -14.26 6.53 5.16
N ILE A 14 -14.12 5.58 6.07
CA ILE A 14 -13.83 4.18 5.74
C ILE A 14 -15.05 3.51 5.10
N GLN A 15 -16.26 3.80 5.58
CA GLN A 15 -17.51 3.31 4.97
C GLN A 15 -17.65 3.80 3.52
N LEU A 16 -17.45 5.10 3.27
CA LEU A 16 -17.43 5.64 1.90
C LEU A 16 -16.36 4.97 1.04
N TYR A 17 -15.18 4.66 1.60
CA TYR A 17 -14.15 3.94 0.88
C TYR A 17 -14.59 2.50 0.54
N GLN A 18 -15.23 1.79 1.48
CA GLN A 18 -15.76 0.44 1.30
C GLN A 18 -16.85 0.40 0.22
N GLU A 19 -17.79 1.35 0.24
CA GLU A 19 -18.91 1.47 -0.73
C GLU A 19 -18.45 1.74 -2.16
N ASN A 20 -17.19 2.14 -2.36
CA ASN A 20 -16.62 2.45 -3.67
C ASN A 20 -15.60 1.37 -4.12
N PRO A 21 -16.07 0.18 -4.54
CA PRO A 21 -15.19 -0.94 -4.93
C PRO A 21 -14.26 -0.62 -6.09
N CYS A 22 -14.60 0.36 -6.94
CA CYS A 22 -13.70 0.85 -7.99
C CYS A 22 -12.36 1.40 -7.48
N LEU A 23 -12.25 1.71 -6.18
CA LEU A 23 -11.03 2.17 -5.53
C LEU A 23 -10.16 1.06 -4.95
N TRP A 24 -10.71 -0.12 -4.67
CA TRP A 24 -10.00 -1.14 -3.86
C TRP A 24 -10.14 -2.58 -4.34
N ASP A 25 -11.22 -2.91 -5.03
CA ASP A 25 -11.47 -4.27 -5.52
C ASP A 25 -11.00 -4.42 -6.96
N ILE A 26 -9.96 -5.23 -7.17
CA ILE A 26 -9.40 -5.53 -8.50
C ILE A 26 -10.38 -6.35 -9.35
N LYS A 27 -11.29 -7.11 -8.72
CA LYS A 27 -12.29 -7.95 -9.39
C LYS A 27 -13.49 -7.13 -9.86
N CYS A 28 -13.68 -5.92 -9.33
CA CYS A 28 -14.74 -5.01 -9.74
C CYS A 28 -14.55 -4.57 -11.21
N LYS A 29 -15.63 -4.68 -12.01
CA LYS A 29 -15.63 -4.25 -13.42
C LYS A 29 -15.21 -2.79 -13.59
N ASP A 30 -15.56 -1.96 -12.62
CA ASP A 30 -15.29 -0.52 -12.62
C ASP A 30 -13.89 -0.15 -12.11
N TYR A 31 -13.07 -1.11 -11.68
CA TYR A 31 -11.72 -0.86 -11.17
C TYR A 31 -10.81 -0.15 -12.19
N ARG A 32 -11.05 -0.37 -13.48
CA ARG A 32 -10.33 0.30 -14.59
C ARG A 32 -11.03 1.57 -15.08
N ASN A 33 -12.25 1.84 -14.62
CA ASN A 33 -13.04 2.99 -15.05
C ASN A 33 -12.54 4.28 -14.35
N LYS A 34 -11.83 5.13 -15.09
CA LYS A 34 -11.27 6.39 -14.58
C LYS A 34 -12.34 7.37 -14.10
N GLN A 35 -13.49 7.43 -14.76
CA GLN A 35 -14.58 8.34 -14.39
C GLN A 35 -15.19 7.96 -13.05
N LYS A 36 -15.52 6.67 -12.87
CA LYS A 36 -16.04 6.18 -11.58
C LYS A 36 -15.05 6.37 -10.44
N LYS A 37 -13.75 6.13 -10.68
CA LYS A 37 -12.71 6.40 -9.67
C LYS A 37 -12.63 7.87 -9.31
N ASN A 38 -12.71 8.77 -10.29
CA ASN A 38 -12.69 10.19 -10.01
C ASN A 38 -13.89 10.61 -9.16
N ALA A 39 -15.10 10.16 -9.51
CA ALA A 39 -16.31 10.42 -8.71
C ALA A 39 -16.18 9.88 -7.28
N ALA A 40 -15.68 8.65 -7.11
CA ALA A 40 -15.42 8.07 -5.80
C ALA A 40 -14.39 8.86 -4.98
N TYR A 41 -13.32 9.34 -5.62
CA TYR A 41 -12.35 10.23 -4.96
C TYR A 41 -12.96 11.57 -4.59
N GLU A 42 -13.84 12.15 -5.40
CA GLU A 42 -14.53 13.39 -5.09
C GLU A 42 -15.41 13.27 -3.85
N ASN A 43 -16.15 12.16 -3.70
CA ASN A 43 -16.92 11.88 -2.48
C ASN A 43 -16.03 11.87 -1.23
N LEU A 44 -14.88 11.18 -1.29
CA LEU A 44 -13.92 11.13 -0.19
C LEU A 44 -13.24 12.48 0.08
N ILE A 45 -13.01 13.29 -0.96
CA ILE A 45 -12.48 14.66 -0.82
C ILE A 45 -13.50 15.54 -0.11
N ASN A 46 -14.76 15.49 -0.53
CA ASN A 46 -15.84 16.28 0.07
C ASN A 46 -15.99 15.93 1.56
N LYS A 47 -15.99 14.64 1.90
CA LYS A 47 -15.95 14.21 3.30
C LYS A 47 -14.71 14.76 4.01
N SER A 48 -13.52 14.63 3.40
CA SER A 48 -12.28 15.13 3.99
C SER A 48 -12.27 16.63 4.28
N LYS A 49 -12.99 17.42 3.47
CA LYS A 49 -13.06 18.88 3.63
C LYS A 49 -13.82 19.34 4.87
N GLU A 50 -14.70 18.52 5.44
CA GLU A 50 -15.39 18.81 6.71
C GLU A 50 -14.40 19.03 7.86
N MET A 51 -13.27 18.33 7.83
CA MET A 51 -12.21 18.41 8.85
C MET A 51 -10.94 19.12 8.35
N PHE A 52 -10.64 19.00 7.06
CA PHE A 52 -9.41 19.49 6.45
C PHE A 52 -9.78 20.29 5.19
N PRO A 53 -10.02 21.61 5.31
CA PRO A 53 -10.50 22.43 4.19
C PRO A 53 -9.64 22.35 2.91
N ASP A 54 -8.33 22.18 3.07
CA ASP A 54 -7.37 22.04 1.96
C ASP A 54 -7.26 20.61 1.41
N ALA A 55 -8.14 19.70 1.84
CA ALA A 55 -8.15 18.32 1.38
C ALA A 55 -8.35 18.26 -0.14
N ASN A 56 -7.45 17.51 -0.76
CA ASN A 56 -7.45 17.26 -2.20
C ASN A 56 -7.25 15.76 -2.47
N LYS A 57 -7.26 15.40 -3.75
CA LYS A 57 -7.08 13.99 -4.15
C LYS A 57 -5.79 13.37 -3.63
N LYS A 58 -4.68 14.12 -3.57
CA LYS A 58 -3.40 13.62 -3.04
C LYS A 58 -3.50 13.31 -1.55
N PHE A 59 -4.21 14.15 -0.79
CA PHE A 59 -4.48 13.92 0.62
C PHE A 59 -5.25 12.61 0.82
N VAL A 60 -6.36 12.42 0.11
CA VAL A 60 -7.19 11.21 0.19
C VAL A 60 -6.39 9.95 -0.17
N ILE A 61 -5.64 9.98 -1.26
CA ILE A 61 -4.79 8.85 -1.66
C ILE A 61 -3.77 8.51 -0.56
N LYS A 62 -3.13 9.52 0.03
CA LYS A 62 -2.17 9.32 1.12
C LYS A 62 -2.85 8.73 2.37
N LYS A 63 -4.07 9.15 2.68
CA LYS A 63 -4.86 8.60 3.80
C LYS A 63 -5.24 7.15 3.58
N ILE A 64 -5.79 6.80 2.41
CA ILE A 64 -6.10 5.42 2.03
C ILE A 64 -4.84 4.54 2.10
N SER A 65 -3.71 5.02 1.55
CA SER A 65 -2.44 4.29 1.59
C SER A 65 -1.97 4.02 3.03
N SER A 66 -2.16 4.99 3.93
CA SER A 66 -1.80 4.86 5.35
C SER A 66 -2.70 3.85 6.07
N LEU A 67 -4.02 3.87 5.81
CA LEU A 67 -4.97 2.88 6.32
C LEU A 67 -4.59 1.46 5.89
N ARG A 68 -4.38 1.25 4.58
CA ARG A 68 -3.97 -0.05 4.02
C ARG A 68 -2.64 -0.54 4.59
N SER A 69 -1.68 0.35 4.80
CA SER A 69 -0.36 -0.04 5.33
C SER A 69 -0.44 -0.45 6.80
N SER A 70 -1.24 0.26 7.60
CA SER A 70 -1.49 -0.08 9.01
C SER A 70 -2.22 -1.41 9.12
N PHE A 71 -3.27 -1.61 8.31
CA PHE A 71 -4.02 -2.87 8.24
C PHE A 71 -3.13 -4.06 7.88
N ARG A 72 -2.34 -3.96 6.80
CA ARG A 72 -1.39 -5.02 6.39
C ARG A 72 -0.37 -5.33 7.48
N ARG A 73 0.12 -4.33 8.22
CA ARG A 73 1.04 -4.55 9.34
C ARG A 73 0.37 -5.34 10.46
N GLN A 74 -0.90 -5.05 10.76
CA GLN A 74 -1.66 -5.81 11.75
C GLN A 74 -1.86 -7.26 11.31
N ILE A 75 -2.28 -7.49 10.06
CA ILE A 75 -2.44 -8.84 9.50
C ILE A 75 -1.14 -9.64 9.56
N ARG A 76 0.00 -9.03 9.20
CA ARG A 76 1.32 -9.70 9.29
C ARG A 76 1.66 -10.13 10.72
N ARG A 77 1.37 -9.29 11.72
CA ARG A 77 1.60 -9.63 13.14
C ARG A 77 0.75 -10.82 13.59
N ILE A 78 -0.54 -10.81 13.22
CA ILE A 78 -1.46 -11.92 13.50
C ILE A 78 -0.94 -13.21 12.84
N ASN A 79 -0.58 -13.15 11.57
CA ASN A 79 -0.09 -14.32 10.82
C ASN A 79 1.27 -14.82 11.32
N SER A 80 2.18 -13.92 11.74
CA SER A 80 3.47 -14.33 12.30
C SER A 80 3.32 -15.02 13.66
N SER A 81 2.40 -14.55 14.51
CA SER A 81 2.10 -15.22 15.79
C SER A 81 1.57 -16.64 15.55
N LYS A 82 0.62 -16.80 14.63
CA LYS A 82 0.08 -18.12 14.22
C LYS A 82 1.17 -19.08 13.71
N ARG A 83 2.12 -18.59 12.90
CA ARG A 83 3.16 -19.45 12.28
C ARG A 83 4.26 -19.88 13.25
N SER A 84 4.54 -19.08 14.27
CA SER A 84 5.60 -19.38 15.25
C SER A 84 5.18 -20.41 16.31
N GLY A 85 3.94 -20.93 16.26
CA GLY A 85 3.46 -21.94 17.22
C GLY A 85 3.36 -21.41 18.66
N VAL A 86 3.37 -20.09 18.83
CA VAL A 86 3.15 -19.46 20.13
C VAL A 86 1.72 -19.79 20.54
N GLY A 87 1.53 -20.24 21.78
CA GLY A 87 0.22 -20.63 22.31
C GLY A 87 -0.84 -19.56 22.03
N THR A 88 -2.09 -19.99 21.88
CA THR A 88 -3.27 -19.17 21.57
C THR A 88 -3.44 -17.91 22.44
N GLU A 89 -2.76 -17.88 23.60
CA GLU A 89 -2.68 -16.79 24.56
C GLU A 89 -1.92 -15.54 24.06
N ASP A 90 -1.10 -15.65 23.00
CA ASP A 90 -0.17 -14.57 22.56
C ASP A 90 -0.47 -14.06 21.13
N VAL A 91 -1.72 -14.24 20.66
CA VAL A 91 -2.17 -13.64 19.40
C VAL A 91 -2.35 -12.14 19.62
N PRO A 92 -1.63 -11.27 18.87
CA PRO A 92 -1.74 -9.82 19.06
C PRO A 92 -3.16 -9.35 18.74
N GLU A 93 -3.87 -8.88 19.77
CA GLU A 93 -5.18 -8.26 19.62
C GLU A 93 -5.10 -7.10 18.61
N PRO A 94 -6.11 -6.89 17.74
CA PRO A 94 -6.14 -5.77 16.82
C PRO A 94 -6.01 -4.45 17.57
N THR A 95 -4.84 -3.81 17.46
CA THR A 95 -4.59 -2.53 18.15
C THR A 95 -5.30 -1.34 17.46
N LEU A 96 -5.91 -1.58 16.30
CA LEU A 96 -6.57 -0.56 15.50
C LEU A 96 -8.09 -0.66 15.71
N TRP A 97 -8.70 0.39 16.24
CA TRP A 97 -10.16 0.42 16.47
C TRP A 97 -10.99 0.25 15.19
N TYR A 98 -10.42 0.60 14.04
CA TYR A 98 -11.04 0.51 12.72
C TYR A 98 -10.62 -0.76 11.95
N PHE A 99 -10.01 -1.74 12.63
CA PHE A 99 -9.53 -2.96 11.99
C PHE A 99 -10.66 -3.70 11.27
N ASP A 100 -11.79 -3.89 11.96
CA ASP A 100 -12.95 -4.61 11.42
C ASP A 100 -13.59 -3.88 10.23
N LEU A 101 -13.56 -2.54 10.25
CA LEU A 101 -14.03 -1.72 9.13
C LEU A 101 -13.19 -1.90 7.85
N LEU A 102 -11.95 -2.37 7.96
CA LEU A 102 -11.07 -2.65 6.83
C LEU A 102 -11.03 -4.13 6.44
N SER A 103 -11.83 -4.99 7.07
CA SER A 103 -11.88 -6.44 6.82
C SER A 103 -12.17 -6.79 5.35
N PHE A 104 -12.93 -5.95 4.63
CA PHE A 104 -13.20 -6.11 3.19
C PHE A 104 -11.93 -6.12 2.32
N LEU A 105 -10.79 -5.68 2.84
CA LEU A 105 -9.50 -5.72 2.16
C LEU A 105 -8.78 -7.07 2.28
N MET A 106 -9.23 -7.98 3.16
CA MET A 106 -8.56 -9.26 3.43
C MET A 106 -8.43 -10.13 2.18
N ASP A 107 -9.52 -10.27 1.41
CA ASP A 107 -9.56 -11.07 0.17
C ASP A 107 -8.50 -10.62 -0.87
N GLN A 108 -8.17 -9.33 -0.87
CA GLN A 108 -7.18 -8.75 -1.77
C GLN A 108 -5.74 -8.95 -1.27
N GLU A 109 -5.54 -9.19 0.03
CA GLU A 109 -4.22 -9.43 0.60
C GLU A 109 -3.85 -10.92 0.52
N GLU A 110 -4.80 -11.84 0.74
CA GLU A 110 -4.58 -13.29 0.57
C GLU A 110 -4.16 -13.63 -0.86
N SER A 111 -4.85 -13.05 -1.84
CA SER A 111 -4.49 -13.20 -3.25
C SER A 111 -3.09 -12.67 -3.57
N ARG A 112 -2.65 -11.57 -2.93
CA ARG A 112 -1.27 -11.04 -3.09
C ARG A 112 -0.21 -11.88 -2.40
N ALA A 113 -0.51 -12.43 -1.23
CA ALA A 113 0.42 -13.28 -0.48
C ALA A 113 0.72 -14.59 -1.26
N ALA A 114 -0.29 -15.18 -1.90
CA ALA A 114 -0.15 -16.38 -2.71
C ALA A 114 0.83 -16.20 -3.89
N VAL A 115 0.80 -15.04 -4.57
CA VAL A 115 1.72 -14.77 -5.70
C VAL A 115 3.17 -14.53 -5.26
N SER A 116 3.39 -14.19 -3.99
CA SER A 116 4.73 -13.91 -3.45
C SER A 116 5.47 -15.15 -2.93
N SER A 117 4.82 -16.32 -2.90
CA SER A 117 5.40 -17.56 -2.34
C SER A 117 5.89 -18.57 -3.40
N ILE A 118 5.98 -18.18 -4.67
CA ILE A 118 6.55 -19.02 -5.74
C ILE A 118 7.98 -18.53 -6.03
N GLU A 119 8.92 -18.80 -5.13
CA GLU A 119 10.33 -18.93 -5.50
C GLU A 119 11.00 -19.88 -4.51
N GLY A 120 11.01 -21.17 -4.89
CA GLY A 120 11.57 -22.24 -4.07
C GLY A 120 11.46 -23.59 -4.75
N ASN A 121 12.50 -23.93 -5.52
CA ASN A 121 12.99 -25.27 -5.91
C ASN A 121 12.74 -25.72 -7.36
N ASN A 122 13.76 -25.52 -8.21
CA ASN A 122 14.34 -26.62 -8.99
C ASN A 122 15.86 -26.42 -9.17
N LEU A 123 16.57 -27.55 -9.04
CA LEU A 123 18.02 -27.70 -9.00
C LEU A 123 18.72 -27.52 -10.37
N THR A 124 20.02 -27.21 -10.29
CA THR A 124 21.10 -27.30 -11.30
C THR A 124 21.01 -26.43 -12.56
N ASN A 125 21.86 -25.39 -12.66
CA ASN A 125 23.04 -25.39 -13.54
C ASN A 125 23.71 -24.01 -13.63
N HIS A 126 25.05 -24.04 -13.53
CA HIS A 126 26.05 -23.09 -14.04
C HIS A 126 25.87 -21.58 -13.82
N ARG A 127 26.72 -21.06 -12.92
CA ARG A 127 27.04 -19.63 -12.75
C ARG A 127 27.99 -19.17 -13.87
N PRO A 128 27.65 -18.18 -14.72
CA PRO A 128 28.67 -17.37 -15.36
C PRO A 128 29.08 -16.28 -14.37
N HIS A 129 30.35 -16.37 -13.95
CA HIS A 129 31.03 -15.36 -13.17
C HIS A 129 31.39 -14.20 -14.10
N CYS A 130 30.70 -13.05 -13.99
CA CYS A 130 31.13 -11.83 -14.67
C CYS A 130 32.19 -11.12 -13.82
N GLN A 131 33.45 -11.28 -14.25
CA GLN A 131 34.59 -10.49 -13.80
C GLN A 131 34.45 -9.05 -14.32
N LYS A 132 34.81 -8.08 -13.47
CA LYS A 132 34.98 -6.68 -13.89
C LYS A 132 36.30 -6.56 -14.66
N PRO A 133 36.34 -5.92 -15.84
CA PRO A 133 37.61 -5.49 -16.41
C PRO A 133 38.05 -4.15 -15.78
N GLN A 134 39.30 -4.13 -15.34
CA GLN A 134 40.10 -2.94 -15.10
C GLN A 134 40.69 -2.46 -16.42
N GLY A 135 40.95 -1.15 -16.57
CA GLY A 135 41.83 -0.61 -17.62
C GLY A 135 41.27 0.63 -18.28
N GLY A 136 41.88 1.79 -18.01
CA GLY A 136 41.49 3.08 -18.55
C GLY A 136 42.01 3.36 -19.96
N GLN A 137 41.66 4.54 -20.48
CA GLN A 137 42.58 5.50 -21.10
C GLN A 137 41.87 6.81 -21.44
N GLN A 138 42.52 7.88 -21.00
CA GLN A 138 42.56 9.25 -21.48
C GLN A 138 41.96 9.52 -22.88
N THR A 139 41.17 10.60 -23.04
CA THR A 139 41.58 11.84 -23.75
C THR A 139 40.42 12.70 -24.28
N PHE A 140 40.54 14.02 -24.03
CA PHE A 140 40.19 15.18 -24.89
C PHE A 140 38.69 15.39 -25.27
N PHE A 141 38.11 16.60 -25.37
CA PHE A 141 38.60 17.98 -25.49
C PHE A 141 37.44 18.96 -25.10
N ASN A 142 37.82 20.20 -24.79
CA ASN A 142 37.04 21.35 -24.31
C ASN A 142 35.72 21.71 -25.02
N ALA A 143 34.82 22.38 -24.28
CA ALA A 143 34.12 23.58 -24.76
C ALA A 143 33.87 24.59 -23.60
N TYR A 144 34.48 25.77 -23.78
CA TYR A 144 34.22 27.11 -23.19
C TYR A 144 32.71 27.48 -23.15
N CYS A 145 32.15 28.49 -22.46
CA CYS A 145 32.53 29.85 -22.00
C CYS A 145 31.49 30.28 -20.91
N PHE A 146 31.81 31.03 -19.83
CA PHE A 146 31.95 32.53 -19.75
C PHE A 146 30.61 33.27 -19.98
N SER A 147 30.13 34.31 -19.29
CA SER A 147 30.43 35.15 -18.10
C SER A 147 29.14 35.97 -17.84
N GLU A 148 28.96 36.81 -16.81
CA GLU A 148 29.81 37.83 -16.16
C GLU A 148 29.23 38.14 -14.76
#